data_AF-A0A2V2MU89-F1
#
_entry.id   AF-A0A2V2MU89-F1
#
_cell.length_a   1.000
_cell.length_b   1.000
_cell.length_c   1.000
_cell.angle_alpha   90.00
_cell.angle_beta   90.00
_cell.angle_gamma   90.00
#
_symmetry.space_group_name_H-M   'P 1'
#
loop_
_entity.id
_entity.type
_entity.pdbx_description
1 polymer ?
#
loop_
_entity_poly.entity_id
_entity_poly.type
_entity_poly.pdbx_seq_one_letter_code
_entity_poly.pdbx_strand_id
1 'polypeptide(L)'
;MYCEIAAILGFDGMSSTLTESGTVAVFRRNQGVWNLDREMPFNTTEKDSLAILRKKMVDLIGFLGECKIFVANQATGALYYELMKAGCSVFEVSGKPVDFLEEILLEEEQEQAKMAAIRNEPIPGPYERAPGDFFVSIKEIQGKTPGITSKQILLDFMREGTFKALEIICDHIPPWIEMESEQRGYMIESENIRPNEVKMMVRNKSR
;
A
#
# COMPACT_ATOMS: atom_id res chain seq x y z
N MET A 1 -11.75 20.72 1.33
CA MET A 1 -11.21 19.48 1.90
C MET A 1 -9.76 19.78 2.26
N TYR A 2 -9.33 19.49 3.49
CA TYR A 2 -7.92 19.62 3.86
C TYR A 2 -7.20 18.40 3.31
N CYS A 3 -6.22 18.59 2.46
CA CYS A 3 -5.37 17.52 1.94
C CYS A 3 -3.94 17.77 2.37
N GLU A 4 -3.25 16.70 2.75
CA GLU A 4 -1.83 16.70 3.08
C GLU A 4 -1.06 15.81 2.11
N ILE A 5 0.09 16.31 1.64
CA ILE A 5 1.04 15.54 0.86
C ILE A 5 2.41 15.70 1.51
N ALA A 6 3.05 14.59 1.83
CA ALA A 6 4.42 14.58 2.30
C ALA A 6 5.38 14.37 1.13
N ALA A 7 6.55 15.01 1.17
CA ALA A 7 7.64 14.77 0.22
C ALA A 7 8.98 14.68 0.95
N ILE A 8 9.83 13.72 0.57
CA ILE A 8 11.25 13.75 0.96
C ILE A 8 11.99 14.70 0.03
N LEU A 9 12.66 15.70 0.59
CA LEU A 9 13.36 16.74 -0.15
C LEU A 9 14.87 16.69 0.11
N GLY A 10 15.65 16.87 -0.95
CA GLY A 10 17.09 17.05 -0.89
C GLY A 10 17.46 18.46 -0.41
N PHE A 11 18.75 18.71 -0.25
CA PHE A 11 19.25 20.04 0.16
C PHE A 11 19.00 21.15 -0.88
N ASP A 12 18.71 20.78 -2.11
CA ASP A 12 18.33 21.67 -3.21
C ASP A 12 16.82 22.01 -3.22
N GLY A 13 16.04 21.44 -2.30
CA GLY A 13 14.60 21.60 -2.21
C GLY A 13 13.81 20.84 -3.30
N MET A 14 14.47 19.96 -4.04
CA MET A 14 13.82 19.02 -4.97
C MET A 14 13.47 17.72 -4.25
N SER A 15 12.55 16.94 -4.80
CA SER A 15 12.30 15.59 -4.30
C SER A 15 13.59 14.75 -4.33
N SER A 16 13.85 14.00 -3.25
CA SER A 16 15.04 13.15 -3.09
C SER A 16 14.65 11.67 -3.15
N THR A 17 15.65 10.80 -3.24
CA THR A 17 15.45 9.36 -3.03
C THR A 17 15.13 9.07 -1.57
N LEU A 18 14.19 8.16 -1.30
CA LEU A 18 13.78 7.81 0.07
C LEU A 18 14.91 7.25 0.95
N THR A 19 15.95 6.69 0.33
CA THR A 19 17.14 6.16 1.02
C THR A 19 18.26 7.19 1.17
N GLU A 20 18.07 8.42 0.71
CA GLU A 20 19.03 9.51 0.87
C GLU A 20 18.68 10.39 2.07
N SER A 21 19.70 11.09 2.56
CA SER A 21 19.51 12.08 3.62
C SER A 21 18.85 13.34 3.08
N GLY A 22 17.82 13.81 3.77
CA GLY A 22 17.04 14.97 3.37
C GLY A 22 16.07 15.42 4.47
N THR A 23 15.03 16.13 4.04
CA THR A 23 13.96 16.64 4.92
C THR A 23 12.63 16.13 4.42
N VAL A 24 11.86 15.46 5.28
CA VAL A 24 10.46 15.15 4.95
C VAL A 24 9.62 16.37 5.30
N ALA A 25 9.03 16.98 4.28
CA ALA A 25 8.15 18.12 4.40
C ALA A 25 6.70 17.69 4.12
N VAL A 26 5.77 18.07 5.00
CA VAL A 26 4.33 17.90 4.77
C VAL A 26 3.75 19.23 4.32
N PHE A 27 3.11 19.22 3.16
CA PHE A 27 2.39 20.33 2.58
C PHE A 27 0.91 20.16 2.85
N ARG A 28 0.24 21.21 3.30
CA ARG A 28 -1.21 21.23 3.48
C ARG A 28 -1.85 22.19 2.49
N ARG A 29 -2.88 21.71 1.79
CA ARG A 29 -3.69 22.53 0.91
C ARG A 29 -4.80 23.24 1.68
N ASN A 30 -4.75 24.57 1.68
CA ASN A 30 -5.77 25.43 2.29
C ASN A 30 -6.31 26.38 1.22
N GLN A 31 -7.63 26.36 0.98
CA GLN A 31 -8.30 27.24 0.01
C GLN A 31 -7.64 27.25 -1.38
N GLY A 32 -7.18 26.08 -1.85
CA GLY A 32 -6.56 25.93 -3.16
C GLY A 32 -5.05 26.19 -3.19
N VAL A 33 -4.45 26.67 -2.11
CA VAL A 33 -3.02 27.00 -2.03
C VAL A 33 -2.29 26.00 -1.15
N TRP A 34 -1.15 25.51 -1.64
CA TRP A 34 -0.24 24.65 -0.90
C TRP A 34 0.69 25.48 0.00
N ASN A 35 0.78 25.09 1.26
CA ASN A 35 1.71 25.67 2.22
C ASN A 35 2.48 24.57 2.93
N LEU A 36 3.74 24.83 3.27
CA LEU A 36 4.49 23.97 4.18
C LEU A 36 3.82 24.00 5.57
N ASP A 37 3.42 22.84 6.08
CA ASP A 37 2.75 22.71 7.37
C ASP A 37 3.74 22.29 8.47
N ARG A 38 4.55 21.27 8.18
CA ARG A 38 5.56 20.73 9.11
C ARG A 38 6.68 20.05 8.35
N GLU A 39 7.86 20.00 8.96
CA GLU A 39 9.02 19.31 8.39
C GLU A 39 9.81 18.56 9.47
N MET A 40 10.48 17.48 9.08
CA MET A 40 11.42 16.76 9.93
C MET A 40 12.67 16.35 9.15
N PRO A 41 13.86 16.37 9.78
CA PRO A 41 15.04 15.77 9.17
C PRO A 41 14.86 14.26 9.04
N PHE A 42 15.17 13.71 7.87
CA PHE A 42 15.17 12.29 7.62
C PHE A 42 16.49 11.89 6.98
N ASN A 43 17.39 11.35 7.81
CA ASN A 43 18.73 10.99 7.38
C ASN A 43 18.88 9.48 7.44
N THR A 44 19.24 8.87 6.33
CA THR A 44 19.63 7.46 6.24
C THR A 44 21.10 7.39 5.86
N THR A 45 21.84 6.49 6.51
CA THR A 45 23.25 6.23 6.21
C THR A 45 23.48 4.75 6.06
N GLU A 46 24.45 4.34 5.23
CA GLU A 46 24.82 2.93 5.05
C GLU A 46 25.29 2.24 6.35
N LYS A 47 25.64 3.04 7.37
CA LYS A 47 26.04 2.56 8.70
C LYS A 47 24.86 2.32 9.64
N ASP A 48 23.65 2.70 9.26
CA ASP A 48 22.48 2.49 10.08
C ASP A 48 22.19 1.00 10.22
N SER A 49 22.15 0.52 11.45
CA SER A 49 21.68 -0.84 11.72
C SER A 49 20.18 -0.96 11.41
N LEU A 50 19.72 -2.18 11.19
CA LEU A 50 18.30 -2.46 10.94
C LEU A 50 17.38 -1.94 12.06
N ALA A 51 17.85 -1.95 13.31
CA ALA A 51 17.11 -1.39 14.45
C ALA A 51 16.94 0.13 14.35
N ILE A 52 17.98 0.84 13.88
CA ILE A 52 17.95 2.29 13.66
C ILE A 52 16.99 2.62 12.52
N LEU A 53 17.06 1.90 11.41
CA LEU A 53 16.16 2.09 10.26
C LEU A 53 14.69 1.88 10.65
N ARG A 54 14.38 0.83 11.42
CA ARG A 54 13.01 0.61 11.93
C ARG A 54 12.54 1.75 12.83
N LYS A 55 13.39 2.24 13.73
CA LYS A 55 13.05 3.37 14.58
C LYS A 55 12.76 4.62 13.75
N LYS A 56 13.61 4.93 12.77
CA LYS A 56 13.40 6.06 11.83
C LYS A 56 12.08 5.94 11.07
N MET A 57 11.69 4.73 10.67
CA MET A 57 10.37 4.51 10.04
C MET A 57 9.21 4.71 11.00
N VAL A 58 9.31 4.24 12.25
CA VAL A 58 8.29 4.52 13.28
C VAL A 58 8.13 6.01 13.51
N ASP A 59 9.25 6.73 13.61
CA ASP A 59 9.27 8.19 13.81
C ASP A 59 8.68 8.92 12.59
N LEU A 60 9.04 8.50 11.37
CA LEU A 60 8.49 9.04 10.12
C LEU A 60 6.98 8.81 10.02
N ILE A 61 6.51 7.58 10.23
CA ILE A 61 5.07 7.25 10.18
C ILE A 61 4.29 8.04 11.23
N GLY A 62 4.85 8.18 12.44
CA GLY A 62 4.27 9.01 13.49
C GLY A 62 4.18 10.49 13.12
N PHE A 63 5.21 11.03 12.46
CA PHE A 63 5.24 12.40 11.96
C PHE A 63 4.24 12.66 10.82
N LEU A 64 4.05 11.69 9.93
CA LEU A 64 3.05 11.77 8.86
C LEU A 64 1.62 11.87 9.43
N GLY A 65 1.32 11.14 10.51
CA GLY A 65 -0.01 11.16 11.14
C GLY A 65 -1.11 10.75 10.16
N GLU A 66 -2.04 11.66 9.89
CA GLU A 66 -3.15 11.44 8.95
C GLU A 66 -2.74 11.64 7.48
N CYS A 67 -1.55 12.16 7.18
CA CYS A 67 -1.05 12.28 5.82
C CYS A 67 -0.79 10.90 5.21
N LYS A 68 -1.51 10.56 4.13
CA LYS A 68 -1.38 9.26 3.43
C LYS A 68 -0.80 9.36 2.03
N ILE A 69 -0.41 10.54 1.56
CA ILE A 69 0.26 10.70 0.27
C ILE A 69 1.72 11.03 0.55
N PHE A 70 2.63 10.26 -0.02
CA PHE A 70 4.07 10.43 0.14
C PHE A 70 4.77 10.49 -1.22
N VAL A 71 5.65 11.47 -1.41
CA VAL A 71 6.36 11.71 -2.67
C VAL A 71 7.86 11.57 -2.47
N ALA A 72 8.52 10.89 -3.38
CA ALA A 72 9.97 10.81 -3.47
C ALA A 72 10.39 10.93 -4.93
N ASN A 73 11.65 11.24 -5.22
CA ASN A 73 12.19 11.09 -6.58
C ASN A 73 12.26 9.61 -6.97
N GLN A 74 12.68 8.78 -6.01
CA GLN A 74 12.71 7.32 -6.11
C GLN A 74 12.41 6.72 -4.73
N ALA A 75 11.57 5.70 -4.67
CA ALA A 75 11.17 4.99 -3.45
C ALA A 75 11.18 3.48 -3.69
N THR A 76 12.27 2.83 -3.28
CA THR A 76 12.43 1.37 -3.42
C THR A 76 12.83 0.70 -2.10
N GLY A 77 12.73 -0.62 -2.08
CA GLY A 77 13.21 -1.44 -0.97
C GLY A 77 12.38 -1.32 0.31
N ALA A 78 13.01 -1.64 1.45
CA ALA A 78 12.31 -1.82 2.72
C ALA A 78 11.55 -0.57 3.21
N LEU A 79 12.07 0.63 2.97
CA LEU A 79 11.43 1.87 3.43
C LEU A 79 10.14 2.17 2.66
N TYR A 80 10.13 1.90 1.35
CA TYR A 80 8.92 1.96 0.52
C TYR A 80 7.84 1.01 1.08
N TYR A 81 8.21 -0.23 1.40
CA TYR A 81 7.27 -1.22 1.92
C TYR A 81 6.66 -0.81 3.28
N GLU A 82 7.44 -0.20 4.16
CA GLU A 82 6.92 0.28 5.45
C GLU A 82 5.93 1.45 5.29
N LEU A 83 6.13 2.35 4.32
CA LEU A 83 5.17 3.41 3.98
C LEU A 83 3.85 2.83 3.43
N MET A 84 3.95 1.87 2.51
CA MET A 84 2.78 1.16 1.96
C MET A 84 2.01 0.41 3.05
N LYS A 85 2.72 -0.22 4.00
CA LYS A 85 2.13 -0.90 5.15
C LYS A 85 1.42 0.08 6.10
N ALA A 86 1.94 1.30 6.24
CA ALA A 86 1.31 2.39 6.98
C ALA A 86 0.09 3.00 6.26
N GLY A 87 -0.25 2.50 5.07
CA GLY A 87 -1.40 2.93 4.28
C GLY A 87 -1.13 4.18 3.45
N CYS A 88 0.13 4.48 3.14
CA CYS A 88 0.46 5.60 2.27
C CYS A 88 0.38 5.18 0.79
N SER A 89 -0.18 6.05 -0.05
CA SER A 89 0.09 6.08 -1.50
C SER A 89 1.45 6.72 -1.72
N VAL A 90 2.36 6.05 -2.43
CA VAL A 90 3.73 6.53 -2.66
C VAL A 90 3.91 6.86 -4.15
N PHE A 91 4.30 8.10 -4.43
CA PHE A 91 4.51 8.63 -5.79
C PHE A 91 6.00 8.87 -6.04
N GLU A 92 6.50 8.42 -7.19
CA GLU A 92 7.85 8.70 -7.67
C GLU A 92 7.83 9.85 -8.68
N VAL A 93 8.23 11.04 -8.24
CA VAL A 93 8.22 12.27 -9.05
C VAL A 93 9.48 13.08 -8.79
N SER A 94 10.14 13.53 -9.85
CA SER A 94 11.29 14.43 -9.78
C SER A 94 10.86 15.89 -9.92
N GLY A 95 11.43 16.79 -9.12
CA GLY A 95 11.19 18.24 -9.26
C GLY A 95 10.91 18.93 -7.93
N LYS A 96 10.41 20.18 -7.98
CA LYS A 96 10.05 20.92 -6.76
C LYS A 96 8.59 20.65 -6.38
N PRO A 97 8.24 20.73 -5.09
CA PRO A 97 6.86 20.53 -4.65
C PRO A 97 5.82 21.35 -5.40
N VAL A 98 6.12 22.63 -5.68
CA VAL A 98 5.19 23.51 -6.42
C VAL A 98 4.84 22.98 -7.82
N ASP A 99 5.70 22.16 -8.42
CA ASP A 99 5.53 21.63 -9.77
C ASP A 99 4.63 20.38 -9.79
N PHE A 100 4.58 19.60 -8.70
CA PHE A 100 3.91 18.29 -8.69
C PHE A 100 2.72 18.17 -7.72
N LEU A 101 2.61 19.01 -6.68
CA LEU A 101 1.62 18.81 -5.61
C LEU A 101 0.17 18.81 -6.12
N GLU A 102 -0.14 19.64 -7.11
CA GLU A 102 -1.49 19.72 -7.68
C GLU A 102 -1.82 18.52 -8.57
N GLU A 103 -0.85 18.05 -9.35
CA GLU A 103 -1.00 16.87 -10.21
C GLU A 103 -1.21 15.61 -9.39
N ILE A 104 -0.40 15.41 -8.35
CA ILE A 104 -0.51 14.25 -7.45
C ILE A 104 -1.85 14.22 -6.73
N LEU A 105 -2.34 15.37 -6.27
CA LEU A 105 -3.66 15.44 -5.66
C LEU A 105 -4.77 15.03 -6.65
N LEU A 106 -4.69 15.54 -7.88
CA LEU A 106 -5.66 15.19 -8.92
C LEU A 106 -5.61 13.69 -9.26
N GLU A 107 -4.41 13.11 -9.35
CA GLU A 107 -4.22 11.68 -9.60
C GLU A 107 -4.79 10.84 -8.47
N GLU A 108 -4.46 11.14 -7.21
CA GLU A 108 -5.00 10.46 -6.03
C GLU A 108 -6.53 10.58 -5.95
N GLU A 109 -7.10 11.77 -6.20
CA GLU A 109 -8.56 11.96 -6.22
C GLU A 109 -9.21 11.12 -7.33
N GLN A 110 -8.58 11.01 -8.50
CA GLN A 110 -9.07 10.16 -9.59
C GLN A 110 -8.98 8.68 -9.25
N GLU A 111 -7.89 8.22 -8.63
CA GLU A 111 -7.76 6.85 -8.17
C GLU A 111 -8.80 6.52 -7.10
N GLN A 112 -8.99 7.40 -6.12
CA GLN A 112 -10.02 7.26 -5.10
C GLN A 112 -11.43 7.27 -5.71
N ALA A 113 -11.69 8.13 -6.70
CA ALA A 113 -12.96 8.17 -7.42
C ALA A 113 -13.20 6.89 -8.23
N LYS A 114 -12.17 6.35 -8.90
CA LYS A 114 -12.24 5.04 -9.58
C LYS A 114 -12.51 3.93 -8.57
N MET A 115 -11.83 3.93 -7.42
CA MET A 115 -12.07 2.98 -6.33
C MET A 115 -13.50 3.09 -5.79
N ALA A 116 -14.01 4.31 -5.62
CA ALA A 116 -15.38 4.57 -5.17
C ALA A 116 -16.42 4.18 -6.23
N ALA A 117 -16.11 4.35 -7.52
CA ALA A 117 -16.96 3.93 -8.63
C ALA A 117 -16.97 2.40 -8.79
N ILE A 118 -15.82 1.74 -8.62
CA ILE A 118 -15.72 0.27 -8.51
C ILE A 118 -16.49 -0.21 -7.27
N ARG A 119 -16.58 0.57 -6.19
CA ARG A 119 -17.42 0.22 -5.03
C ARG A 119 -18.92 0.14 -5.35
N ASN A 120 -19.38 0.69 -6.49
CA ASN A 120 -20.78 0.66 -6.93
C ASN A 120 -21.10 -0.51 -7.89
N GLU A 121 -20.11 -1.23 -8.40
CA GLU A 121 -20.30 -2.55 -9.05
C GLU A 121 -19.61 -3.61 -8.20
N PRO A 122 -20.29 -4.67 -7.73
CA PRO A 122 -19.67 -5.62 -6.83
C PRO A 122 -18.43 -6.24 -7.48
N ILE A 123 -17.24 -5.91 -6.96
CA ILE A 123 -16.01 -6.65 -7.27
C ILE A 123 -16.33 -8.11 -6.94
N PRO A 124 -16.16 -9.06 -7.87
CA PRO A 124 -16.39 -10.47 -7.56
C PRO A 124 -15.43 -10.88 -6.44
N GLY A 125 -15.94 -11.06 -5.23
CA GLY A 125 -15.18 -11.53 -4.08
C GLY A 125 -15.16 -13.05 -3.99
N PRO A 126 -14.57 -13.61 -2.92
CA PRO A 126 -14.71 -15.02 -2.62
C PRO A 126 -16.17 -15.44 -2.54
N TYR A 127 -16.50 -16.55 -3.19
CA TYR A 127 -17.83 -17.16 -3.12
C TYR A 127 -17.76 -18.51 -2.40
N GLU A 128 -18.82 -18.82 -1.66
CA GLU A 128 -18.92 -20.06 -0.89
C GLU A 128 -19.24 -21.25 -1.80
N ARG A 129 -18.40 -22.30 -1.77
CA ARG A 129 -18.63 -23.56 -2.48
C ARG A 129 -19.34 -24.59 -1.61
N ALA A 130 -19.06 -24.56 -0.31
CA ALA A 130 -19.68 -25.37 0.73
C ALA A 130 -19.61 -24.60 2.06
N PRO A 131 -20.40 -24.95 3.10
CA PRO A 131 -20.41 -24.23 4.36
C PRO A 131 -19.00 -24.00 4.95
N GLY A 132 -18.56 -22.75 4.97
CA GLY A 132 -17.24 -22.32 5.43
C GLY A 132 -16.09 -22.49 4.44
N ASP A 133 -16.30 -23.10 3.27
CA ASP A 133 -15.29 -23.33 2.23
C ASP A 133 -15.53 -22.39 1.04
N PHE A 134 -14.60 -21.46 0.86
CA PHE A 134 -14.70 -20.37 -0.13
C PHE A 134 -13.69 -20.53 -1.25
N PHE A 135 -13.99 -19.91 -2.39
CA PHE A 135 -13.10 -19.86 -3.53
C PHE A 135 -13.10 -18.51 -4.22
N VAL A 136 -11.94 -18.13 -4.77
CA VAL A 136 -11.77 -16.97 -5.61
C VAL A 136 -10.67 -17.18 -6.65
N SER A 137 -10.89 -16.70 -7.87
CA SER A 137 -9.85 -16.63 -8.90
C SER A 137 -9.49 -15.18 -9.16
N ILE A 138 -8.43 -14.69 -8.49
CA ILE A 138 -7.89 -13.34 -8.69
C ILE A 138 -7.51 -13.15 -10.14
N LYS A 139 -6.88 -14.16 -10.74
CA LYS A 139 -6.48 -14.17 -12.15
C LYS A 139 -7.66 -13.92 -13.09
N GLU A 140 -8.80 -14.58 -12.88
CA GLU A 140 -10.00 -14.35 -13.69
C GLU A 140 -10.58 -12.96 -13.49
N ILE A 141 -10.59 -12.46 -12.25
CA ILE A 141 -11.12 -11.13 -11.92
C ILE A 141 -10.27 -10.05 -12.58
N GLN A 142 -8.96 -10.15 -12.47
CA GLN A 142 -8.00 -9.22 -13.08
C GLN A 142 -8.04 -9.26 -14.61
N GLY A 143 -8.27 -10.44 -15.20
CA GLY A 143 -8.45 -10.58 -16.65
C GLY A 143 -9.71 -9.90 -17.19
N LYS A 144 -10.78 -9.84 -16.38
CA LYS A 144 -12.05 -9.17 -16.74
C LYS A 144 -12.05 -7.67 -16.40
N THR A 145 -11.37 -7.30 -15.32
CA THR A 145 -11.31 -5.92 -14.82
C THR A 145 -9.85 -5.54 -14.54
N PRO A 146 -9.11 -5.08 -15.57
CA PRO A 146 -7.72 -4.65 -15.41
C PRO A 146 -7.61 -3.51 -14.40
N GLY A 147 -6.63 -3.59 -13.50
CA GLY A 147 -6.40 -2.59 -12.45
C GLY A 147 -6.93 -2.96 -11.06
N ILE A 148 -7.74 -4.02 -10.93
CA ILE A 148 -8.11 -4.57 -9.61
C ILE A 148 -6.92 -5.33 -9.01
N THR A 149 -6.61 -5.07 -7.75
CA THR A 149 -5.52 -5.73 -7.02
C THR A 149 -6.04 -6.91 -6.18
N SER A 150 -5.16 -7.89 -5.91
CA SER A 150 -5.46 -8.98 -4.97
C SER A 150 -5.92 -8.48 -3.60
N LYS A 151 -5.35 -7.37 -3.12
CA LYS A 151 -5.71 -6.73 -1.85
C LYS A 151 -7.14 -6.21 -1.86
N GLN A 152 -7.60 -5.60 -2.95
CA GLN A 152 -8.99 -5.13 -3.08
C GLN A 152 -10.00 -6.29 -3.11
N ILE A 153 -9.65 -7.44 -3.67
CA ILE A 153 -10.55 -8.60 -3.76
C ILE A 153 -10.68 -9.30 -2.41
N LEU A 154 -9.61 -9.34 -1.61
CA LEU A 154 -9.49 -10.31 -0.52
C LEU A 154 -9.31 -9.70 0.88
N LEU A 155 -8.85 -8.46 1.01
CA LEU A 155 -8.46 -7.93 2.32
C LEU A 155 -9.62 -7.97 3.32
N ASP A 156 -10.78 -7.44 2.96
CA ASP A 156 -11.93 -7.39 3.87
C ASP A 156 -12.43 -8.79 4.24
N PHE A 157 -12.51 -9.70 3.27
CA PHE A 157 -12.90 -11.10 3.50
C PHE A 157 -11.92 -11.83 4.44
N MET A 158 -10.62 -11.63 4.23
CA MET A 158 -9.56 -12.15 5.10
C MET A 158 -9.65 -11.55 6.51
N ARG A 159 -10.11 -10.31 6.64
CA ARG A 159 -10.23 -9.62 7.93
C ARG A 159 -11.46 -10.03 8.73
N GLU A 160 -12.55 -10.36 8.05
CA GLU A 160 -13.75 -10.92 8.68
C GLU A 160 -13.48 -12.30 9.28
N GLY A 161 -12.69 -13.13 8.59
CA GLY A 161 -12.22 -14.42 9.12
C GLY A 161 -13.34 -15.45 9.34
N THR A 162 -14.47 -15.30 8.64
CA THR A 162 -15.69 -16.13 8.77
C THR A 162 -15.63 -17.42 7.94
N PHE A 163 -14.45 -17.76 7.40
CA PHE A 163 -14.22 -18.97 6.60
C PHE A 163 -13.44 -20.03 7.38
N LYS A 164 -13.69 -21.30 7.03
CA LYS A 164 -12.90 -22.47 7.42
C LYS A 164 -11.71 -22.64 6.48
N ALA A 165 -11.98 -22.56 5.17
CA ALA A 165 -10.96 -22.63 4.12
C ALA A 165 -11.27 -21.63 3.00
N LEU A 166 -10.24 -21.05 2.43
CA LEU A 166 -10.30 -20.15 1.27
C LEU A 166 -9.28 -20.62 0.24
N GLU A 167 -9.78 -21.09 -0.90
CA GLU A 167 -8.98 -21.44 -2.08
C GLU A 167 -8.82 -20.23 -3.01
N ILE A 168 -7.59 -19.89 -3.37
CA ILE A 168 -7.23 -18.70 -4.14
C ILE A 168 -6.42 -19.13 -5.37
N ILE A 169 -6.81 -18.67 -6.56
CA ILE A 169 -6.02 -18.79 -7.79
C ILE A 169 -5.46 -17.42 -8.17
N CYS A 170 -4.14 -17.33 -8.33
CA CYS A 170 -3.44 -16.08 -8.64
C CYS A 170 -2.21 -16.34 -9.52
N ASP A 171 -1.72 -15.32 -10.24
CA ASP A 171 -0.51 -15.46 -11.06
C ASP A 171 0.77 -15.58 -10.21
N HIS A 172 0.75 -14.97 -9.02
CA HIS A 172 1.80 -15.02 -8.00
C HIS A 172 1.16 -14.85 -6.62
N ILE A 173 1.81 -15.37 -5.59
CA ILE A 173 1.39 -15.20 -4.19
C ILE A 173 1.58 -13.73 -3.81
N PRO A 174 0.51 -12.99 -3.45
CA PRO A 174 0.64 -11.62 -3.00
C PRO A 174 1.35 -11.55 -1.64
N PRO A 175 2.44 -10.78 -1.48
CA PRO A 175 3.22 -10.74 -0.23
C PRO A 175 2.40 -10.34 1.00
N TRP A 176 1.37 -9.52 0.81
CA TRP A 176 0.51 -9.06 1.89
C TRP A 176 -0.37 -10.18 2.49
N ILE A 177 -0.65 -11.26 1.75
CA ILE A 177 -1.46 -12.39 2.24
C ILE A 177 -0.69 -13.19 3.30
N GLU A 178 0.61 -13.37 3.11
CA GLU A 178 1.48 -14.01 4.10
C GLU A 178 1.47 -13.20 5.40
N MET A 179 1.66 -11.88 5.30
CA MET A 179 1.64 -10.97 6.45
C MET A 179 0.29 -10.96 7.18
N GLU A 180 -0.82 -10.84 6.45
CA GLU A 180 -2.17 -10.83 7.05
C GLU A 180 -2.48 -12.18 7.72
N SER A 181 -2.01 -13.29 7.12
CA SER A 181 -2.19 -14.62 7.68
C SER A 181 -1.38 -14.84 8.96
N GLU A 182 -0.15 -14.34 9.03
CA GLU A 182 0.63 -14.35 10.28
C GLU A 182 -0.07 -13.56 11.39
N GLN A 183 -0.57 -12.35 11.08
CA GLN A 183 -1.28 -11.51 12.04
C GLN A 183 -2.55 -12.15 12.58
N ARG A 184 -3.26 -12.91 11.74
CA ARG A 184 -4.53 -13.56 12.09
C ARG A 184 -4.40 -15.00 12.52
N GLY A 185 -3.20 -15.56 12.45
CA GLY A 185 -2.93 -16.96 12.79
C GLY A 185 -3.47 -17.95 11.76
N TYR A 186 -3.64 -17.55 10.50
CA TYR A 186 -4.03 -18.47 9.42
C TYR A 186 -2.85 -19.35 8.99
N MET A 187 -3.18 -20.52 8.43
CA MET A 187 -2.23 -21.38 7.74
C MET A 187 -2.38 -21.20 6.25
N ILE A 188 -1.27 -21.02 5.55
CA ILE A 188 -1.21 -20.95 4.10
C ILE A 188 -0.49 -22.20 3.57
N GLU A 189 -1.11 -22.87 2.61
CA GLU A 189 -0.45 -23.84 1.73
C GLU A 189 -0.51 -23.30 0.31
N SER A 190 0.56 -23.46 -0.48
CA SER A 190 0.56 -23.05 -1.87
C SER A 190 1.24 -24.08 -2.78
N GLU A 191 0.76 -24.18 -4.02
CA GLU A 191 1.34 -25.04 -5.06
C GLU A 191 1.26 -24.34 -6.42
N ASN A 192 2.29 -24.53 -7.25
CA ASN A 192 2.27 -24.09 -8.64
C ASN A 192 1.49 -25.11 -9.46
N ILE A 193 0.36 -24.72 -10.06
CA ILE A 193 -0.43 -25.61 -10.92
C ILE A 193 0.03 -25.52 -12.37
N ARG A 194 0.41 -24.32 -12.83
CA ARG A 194 0.93 -24.02 -14.18
C ARG A 194 1.92 -22.85 -14.15
N PRO A 195 2.65 -22.56 -15.24
CA PRO A 195 3.42 -21.32 -15.34
C PRO A 195 2.52 -20.11 -15.12
N ASN A 196 2.91 -19.22 -14.20
CA ASN A 196 2.12 -18.05 -13.78
C ASN A 196 0.71 -18.44 -13.30
N GLU A 197 0.60 -19.54 -12.54
CA GLU A 197 -0.65 -19.95 -11.91
C GLU A 197 -0.37 -20.72 -10.62
N VAL A 198 -0.63 -20.03 -9.52
CA VAL A 198 -0.47 -20.54 -8.16
C VAL A 198 -1.84 -20.80 -7.56
N LYS A 199 -2.00 -22.00 -6.98
CA LYS A 199 -3.06 -22.29 -6.04
C LYS A 199 -2.58 -21.99 -4.65
N MET A 200 -3.40 -21.28 -3.89
CA MET A 200 -3.18 -21.03 -2.49
C MET A 200 -4.40 -21.44 -1.69
N MET A 201 -4.17 -22.03 -0.52
CA MET A 201 -5.18 -22.48 0.41
C MET A 201 -4.91 -21.82 1.75
N VAL A 202 -5.83 -20.95 2.17
CA VAL A 202 -5.79 -20.31 3.48
C VAL A 202 -6.78 -21.00 4.40
N ARG A 203 -6.33 -21.45 5.57
CA ARG A 203 -7.19 -22.09 6.57
C ARG A 203 -7.10 -21.38 7.91
N ASN A 204 -8.24 -21.29 8.58
CA ASN A 204 -8.27 -20.85 9.96
C ASN A 204 -7.66 -21.94 10.85
N LYS A 205 -6.70 -21.60 11.72
CA LYS A 205 -6.29 -22.52 12.79
C LYS A 205 -7.49 -22.61 13.72
N SER A 206 -8.18 -23.75 13.71
CA SER A 206 -9.32 -24.02 14.58
C SER A 206 -9.09 -23.44 15.98
N ARG A 207 -10.00 -22.57 16.43
CA ARG A 207 -10.12 -22.22 17.86
C ARG A 207 -10.47 -23.47 18.66
#